data_AF-A0A843ITQ6-F1
#
_entry.id   AF-A0A843ITQ6-F1
#
_cell.length_a   1.000
_cell.length_b   1.000
_cell.length_c   1.000
_cell.angle_alpha   90.00
_cell.angle_beta   90.00
_cell.angle_gamma   90.00
#
_symmetry.space_group_name_H-M   'P 1'
#
loop_
_entity.id
_entity.type
_entity.pdbx_description
1 polymer ?
#
loop_
_entity_poly.entity_id
_entity_poly.type
_entity_poly.pdbx_seq_one_letter_code
_entity_poly.pdbx_strand_id
1 'polypeptide(L)'
;PPFMFHLIRYSHVADSCVNCGQCQELCAMDIPNALFMHALQMEMQEMFGHEPGVNMELPVLAYVEESAERKRLSDTGSDQIFNIFSEGA
;
A
#
# COMPACT_ATOMS: atom_id res chain seq x y z
N PRO A 1 -15.82 1.94 -8.83
CA PRO A 1 -14.99 0.86 -8.25
C PRO A 1 -15.60 0.42 -6.92
N PRO A 2 -15.44 -0.84 -6.50
CA PRO A 2 -15.90 -1.30 -5.18
C PRO A 2 -15.13 -0.57 -4.08
N PHE A 3 -15.75 -0.38 -2.91
CA PHE A 3 -15.19 0.35 -1.77
C PHE A 3 -13.77 -0.12 -1.40
N MET A 4 -13.53 -1.43 -1.42
CA MET A 4 -12.23 -2.03 -1.14
C MET A 4 -11.08 -1.50 -2.00
N PHE A 5 -11.35 -1.08 -3.24
CA PHE A 5 -10.33 -0.50 -4.11
C PHE A 5 -9.68 0.74 -3.47
N HIS A 6 -10.47 1.60 -2.83
CA HIS A 6 -9.95 2.82 -2.20
C HIS A 6 -9.10 2.49 -0.98
N LEU A 7 -9.54 1.54 -0.15
CA LEU A 7 -8.78 1.11 1.03
C LEU A 7 -7.43 0.51 0.66
N ILE A 8 -7.41 -0.37 -0.35
CA ILE A 8 -6.17 -0.97 -0.88
C ILE A 8 -5.25 0.12 -1.43
N ARG A 9 -5.79 1.11 -2.15
CA ARG A 9 -4.98 2.22 -2.65
C ARG A 9 -4.38 3.04 -1.51
N TYR A 10 -5.16 3.33 -0.46
CA TYR A 10 -4.65 4.09 0.68
C TYR A 10 -3.53 3.34 1.39
N SER A 11 -3.65 2.03 1.59
CA SER A 11 -2.59 1.24 2.24
C SER A 11 -1.29 1.23 1.45
N HIS A 12 -1.35 1.12 0.11
CA HIS A 12 -0.16 1.09 -0.74
C HIS A 12 0.52 2.45 -0.95
N VAL A 13 -0.18 3.56 -0.69
CA VAL A 13 0.34 4.92 -0.94
C VAL A 13 0.76 5.61 0.36
N ALA A 14 0.19 5.21 1.51
CA ALA A 14 0.42 5.88 2.79
C ALA A 14 1.90 6.00 3.17
N ASP A 15 2.70 4.95 2.93
CA ASP A 15 4.13 4.91 3.27
C ASP A 15 5.02 5.85 2.46
N SER A 16 4.48 6.41 1.38
CA SER A 16 5.16 7.32 0.46
C SER A 16 4.49 8.70 0.42
N CYS A 17 3.40 8.88 1.17
CA CYS A 17 2.62 10.12 1.16
C CYS A 17 3.31 11.20 2.02
N VAL A 18 3.71 12.30 1.39
CA VAL A 18 4.28 13.49 2.07
C VAL A 18 3.22 14.53 2.46
N ASN A 19 1.95 14.14 2.49
CA ASN A 19 0.80 14.99 2.83
C ASN A 19 0.70 16.30 2.00
N CYS A 20 0.95 16.24 0.69
CA CYS A 20 0.92 17.42 -0.19
C CYS A 20 -0.48 17.95 -0.56
N GLY A 21 -1.55 17.20 -0.24
CA GLY A 21 -2.94 17.61 -0.47
C GLY A 21 -3.46 17.54 -1.91
N GLN A 22 -2.59 17.37 -2.91
CA GLN A 22 -2.96 17.40 -4.34
C GLN A 22 -4.02 16.35 -4.73
N CYS A 23 -3.98 15.18 -4.09
CA CYS A 23 -4.96 14.11 -4.34
C CYS A 23 -6.37 14.43 -3.84
N GLN A 24 -6.51 15.34 -2.87
CA GLN A 24 -7.80 15.82 -2.36
C GLN A 24 -8.28 17.02 -3.18
N GLU A 25 -7.38 17.97 -3.49
CA GLU A 25 -7.69 19.16 -4.29
C GLU A 25 -8.26 18.80 -5.67
N LEU A 26 -7.71 17.77 -6.31
CA LEU A 26 -8.12 17.33 -7.65
C LEU A 26 -9.21 16.25 -7.64
N CYS A 27 -9.76 15.91 -6.47
CA CYS A 27 -10.76 14.84 -6.39
C CYS A 27 -12.13 15.33 -6.87
N ALA A 28 -12.59 14.85 -8.02
CA ALA A 28 -13.91 15.18 -8.57
C ALA A 28 -15.11 14.75 -7.69
N MET A 29 -14.87 13.93 -6.66
CA MET A 29 -15.88 13.41 -5.74
C MET A 29 -15.75 13.97 -4.32
N ASP A 30 -14.88 14.96 -4.11
CA ASP A 30 -14.65 15.61 -2.80
C ASP A 30 -14.28 14.63 -1.66
N ILE A 31 -13.61 13.52 -2.00
CA ILE A 31 -13.14 12.54 -1.01
C ILE A 31 -11.94 13.14 -0.26
N PRO A 32 -11.90 13.08 1.09
CA PRO A 32 -10.79 13.61 1.87
C PRO A 32 -9.57 12.66 1.83
N ASN A 33 -8.97 12.49 0.65
CA ASN A 33 -7.87 11.55 0.42
C ASN A 33 -6.64 11.83 1.29
N ALA A 34 -6.30 13.12 1.49
CA ALA A 34 -5.14 13.51 2.28
C ALA A 34 -5.28 13.09 3.74
N LEU A 35 -6.49 13.23 4.31
CA LEU A 35 -6.80 12.79 5.68
C LEU A 35 -6.54 11.30 5.86
N PHE A 36 -7.05 10.45 4.96
CA PHE A 36 -6.90 9.00 5.08
C PHE A 36 -5.46 8.55 4.89
N MET A 37 -4.76 9.08 3.88
CA MET A 37 -3.35 8.74 3.66
C MET A 37 -2.46 9.20 4.81
N HIS A 38 -2.68 10.40 5.34
CA HIS A 38 -1.88 10.94 6.44
C HIS A 38 -2.14 10.19 7.76
N ALA A 39 -3.40 9.82 8.05
CA ALA A 39 -3.71 9.01 9.22
C ALA A 39 -2.96 7.67 9.19
N LEU A 40 -2.98 6.96 8.05
CA LEU A 40 -2.22 5.72 7.88
C LEU A 40 -0.70 5.95 7.97
N GLN A 41 -0.20 7.03 7.37
CA GLN A 41 1.22 7.38 7.43
C GLN A 41 1.70 7.60 8.86
N MET A 42 0.92 8.28 9.70
CA MET A 42 1.24 8.50 11.11
C MET A 42 1.33 7.19 11.89
N GLU A 43 0.39 6.28 11.68
CA GLU A 43 0.42 4.93 12.29
C GLU A 43 1.68 4.16 11.84
N MET A 44 2.06 4.26 10.57
CA MET A 44 3.28 3.63 10.06
C MET A 44 4.55 4.25 10.65
N GLN A 45 4.56 5.56 10.84
CA GLN A 45 5.68 6.26 11.49
C GLN A 45 5.82 5.82 12.96
N GLU A 46 4.71 5.65 13.68
CA GLU A 46 4.72 5.13 15.06
C GLU A 46 5.22 3.68 15.12
N MET A 47 4.74 2.82 14.21
CA MET A 47 5.10 1.40 14.20
C MET A 47 6.52 1.12 13.71
N PHE A 48 7.00 1.86 12.70
CA PHE A 48 8.24 1.54 11.97
C PHE A 48 9.30 2.64 12.03
N GLY A 49 8.98 3.84 12.54
CA GLY A 49 9.90 4.97 12.55
C GLY A 49 10.13 5.60 11.17
N HIS A 50 9.31 5.24 10.17
CA HIS A 50 9.46 5.71 8.78
C HIS A 50 8.79 7.07 8.56
N GLU A 51 9.54 8.05 8.06
CA GLU A 51 9.03 9.37 7.70
C GLU A 51 9.18 9.62 6.18
N PRO A 52 8.05 9.68 5.42
CA PRO A 52 8.11 9.81 3.98
C PRO A 52 8.78 11.13 3.53
N GLY A 53 9.66 11.04 2.54
CA GLY A 53 10.28 12.22 1.92
C GLY A 53 11.42 12.87 2.72
N VAL A 54 11.84 12.29 3.84
CA VAL A 54 12.95 12.81 4.66
C VAL A 54 14.29 12.16 4.33
N ASN A 55 14.29 10.84 4.14
CA ASN A 55 15.48 10.08 3.77
C ASN A 55 15.25 9.27 2.48
N MET A 56 16.32 8.65 1.96
CA MET A 56 16.28 7.82 0.75
C MET A 56 16.12 6.33 1.09
N GLU A 57 15.70 5.99 2.32
CA GLU A 57 15.39 4.62 2.68
C GLU A 57 14.14 4.15 1.93
N LEU A 58 14.07 2.84 1.70
CA LEU A 58 12.93 2.26 1.00
C LEU A 58 11.67 2.43 1.87
N PRO A 59 10.50 2.73 1.26
CA PRO A 59 9.24 2.70 1.98
C PRO A 59 9.00 1.34 2.64
N VAL A 60 8.26 1.33 3.75
CA VAL A 60 8.04 0.11 4.56
C VAL A 60 7.52 -1.07 3.73
N LEU A 61 6.62 -0.82 2.78
CA LEU A 61 6.05 -1.89 1.95
C LEU A 61 6.98 -2.36 0.82
N ALA A 62 8.10 -1.68 0.59
CA ALA A 62 9.07 -1.99 -0.46
C ALA A 62 10.24 -2.87 -0.01
N TYR A 63 10.34 -3.23 1.28
CA TYR A 63 11.41 -4.10 1.78
C TYR A 63 11.25 -5.57 1.37
N VAL A 64 10.12 -5.97 0.80
CA VAL A 64 9.90 -7.33 0.31
C VAL A 64 10.62 -7.52 -1.03
N GLU A 65 11.61 -8.41 -1.05
CA GLU A 65 12.26 -8.81 -2.31
C GLU A 65 11.33 -9.77 -3.06
N GLU A 66 10.83 -9.28 -4.20
CA GLU A 66 9.73 -9.93 -4.92
C GLU A 66 10.09 -11.32 -5.43
N SER A 67 11.33 -11.54 -5.87
CA SER A 67 11.74 -12.83 -6.42
C SER A 67 11.86 -13.91 -5.33
N ALA A 68 12.41 -13.57 -4.18
CA ALA A 68 12.45 -14.44 -3.00
C ALA A 68 11.05 -14.74 -2.47
N GLU A 69 10.17 -13.74 -2.40
CA GLU A 69 8.81 -13.93 -1.90
C GLU A 69 7.98 -14.79 -2.88
N ARG A 70 8.06 -14.56 -4.19
CA ARG A 70 7.43 -15.44 -5.18
C ARG A 70 7.92 -16.87 -5.09
N LYS A 71 9.23 -17.07 -4.92
CA LYS A 71 9.79 -18.41 -4.76
C LYS A 71 9.21 -19.09 -3.51
N ARG A 72 9.17 -18.38 -2.37
CA ARG A 72 8.57 -18.89 -1.13
C ARG A 72 7.11 -19.25 -1.32
N LEU A 73 6.32 -18.39 -1.97
CA LEU A 73 4.90 -18.61 -2.25
C LEU A 73 4.68 -19.83 -3.15
N SER A 74 5.53 -20.02 -4.18
CA SER A 74 5.53 -21.20 -5.04
C SER A 74 5.92 -22.48 -4.29
N ASP A 75 6.96 -22.42 -3.44
CA ASP A 75 7.47 -23.59 -2.71
C ASP A 75 6.51 -24.04 -1.59
N THR A 76 5.78 -23.09 -0.99
CA THR A 76 4.82 -23.36 0.10
C THR A 76 3.39 -23.59 -0.38
N GLY A 77 3.08 -23.31 -1.65
CA GLY A 77 1.73 -23.39 -2.21
C GLY A 77 0.74 -22.40 -1.60
N SER A 78 1.22 -21.37 -0.89
CA SER A 78 0.37 -20.37 -0.24
C SER A 78 0.00 -19.19 -1.15
N ASP A 79 0.44 -19.24 -2.41
CA ASP A 79 0.17 -18.18 -3.39
C ASP A 79 -1.32 -18.10 -3.72
N GLN A 80 -1.96 -17.04 -3.23
CA GLN A 80 -3.38 -16.79 -3.46
C GLN A 80 -3.70 -16.54 -4.94
N ILE A 81 -2.71 -16.15 -5.76
CA ILE A 81 -2.88 -16.02 -7.20
C ILE A 81 -3.22 -17.37 -7.83
N PHE A 82 -2.54 -18.44 -7.41
CA PHE A 82 -2.84 -19.77 -7.94
C PHE A 82 -4.25 -20.20 -7.57
N ASN A 83 -4.67 -20.03 -6.31
CA ASN A 83 -6.03 -20.38 -5.87
C ASN A 83 -7.12 -19.69 -6.71
N ILE A 84 -6.92 -18.43 -7.10
CA ILE A 84 -7.86 -17.67 -7.94
C ILE A 84 -7.95 -18.24 -9.37
N PHE A 85 -6.83 -18.71 -9.94
CA PHE A 85 -6.77 -19.17 -11.33
C PHE A 85 -6.84 -20.70 -11.51
N SER A 86 -6.73 -21.48 -10.43
CA SER A 86 -6.89 -22.94 -10.45
C SER A 86 -8.28 -23.40 -10.02
N GLU A 87 -8.99 -22.65 -9.17
CA GLU A 87 -10.36 -22.99 -8.73
C GLU A 87 -11.45 -22.44 -9.68
N GLY A 88 -11.05 -21.72 -10.73
CA GLY A 88 -11.95 -21.08 -11.71
C GLY A 88 -11.95 -21.68 -13.12
N ALA A 89 -11.47 -22.92 -13.31
CA ALA A 89 -11.52 -23.65 -14.58
C ALA A 89 -12.19 -25.02 -14.43
#